data_AF-A0A967G8P4-F1
#
_entry.id   AF-A0A967G8P4-F1
#
_cell.length_a   1.000
_cell.length_b   1.000
_cell.length_c   1.000
_cell.angle_alpha   90.00
_cell.angle_beta   90.00
_cell.angle_gamma   90.00
#
_symmetry.space_group_name_H-M   'P 1'
#
loop_
_entity.id
_entity.type
_entity.pdbx_description
1 polymer ?
#
loop_
_entity_poly.entity_id
_entity_poly.type
_entity_poly.pdbx_seq_one_letter_code
_entity_poly.pdbx_strand_id
1 'polypeptide(L)' 'MTLKELERQHIVSILKETGGVVGGANGAAALLGVPRQTLQYRMRKYGISVNK' A
#
# COMPACT_ATOMS: atom_id res chain seq x y z
N MET A 1 -17.59 9.41 -1.92
CA MET A 1 -16.31 8.66 -1.93
C MET A 1 -16.05 8.15 -3.34
N THR A 2 -14.84 8.31 -3.89
CA THR A 2 -14.48 7.78 -5.21
C THR A 2 -13.69 6.47 -5.07
N LEU A 3 -13.69 5.63 -6.12
CA LEU A 3 -12.89 4.40 -6.17
C LEU A 3 -11.40 4.66 -5.88
N LYS A 4 -10.87 5.77 -6.41
CA LYS A 4 -9.48 6.20 -6.19
C LYS A 4 -9.19 6.48 -4.71
N GLU A 5 -10.12 7.14 -4.03
CA GLU A 5 -9.97 7.48 -2.62
C GLU A 5 -10.06 6.23 -1.73
N LEU A 6 -10.99 5.33 -2.03
CA LEU A 6 -11.10 4.06 -1.29
C LEU A 6 -9.83 3.21 -1.47
N GLU A 7 -9.30 3.10 -2.68
CA GLU A 7 -8.05 2.36 -2.94
C GLU A 7 -6.87 2.98 -2.18
N ARG A 8 -6.74 4.31 -2.19
CA ARG A 8 -5.71 5.01 -1.42
C ARG A 8 -5.85 4.74 0.08
N GLN A 9 -7.05 4.85 0.64
CA GLN A 9 -7.31 4.60 2.06
C GLN A 9 -6.98 3.15 2.44
N HIS A 10 -7.34 2.19 1.61
CA HIS A 10 -7.02 0.77 1.82
C HIS A 10 -5.49 0.57 1.87
N ILE A 11 -4.75 1.11 0.91
CA ILE A 11 -3.28 1.01 0.91
C ILE A 11 -2.68 1.63 2.17
N VAL A 12 -3.18 2.80 2.60
CA VAL A 12 -2.69 3.47 3.82
C VAL A 12 -3.01 2.64 5.07
N SER A 13 -4.18 2.02 5.19
CA SER A 13 -4.53 1.17 6.34
C SER A 13 -3.57 0.00 6.47
N ILE A 14 -3.38 -0.74 5.38
CA ILE A 14 -2.50 -1.91 5.36
C ILE A 14 -1.05 -1.50 5.68
N LEU A 15 -0.56 -0.38 5.11
CA LEU A 15 0.79 0.09 5.43
C LEU A 15 0.94 0.47 6.90
N LYS A 16 -0.11 0.96 7.57
CA LYS A 16 -0.07 1.21 9.02
C LYS A 16 -0.05 -0.10 9.81
N GLU A 17 -0.88 -1.07 9.43
CA GLU A 17 -0.92 -2.39 10.06
C GLU A 17 0.41 -3.14 9.93
N THR A 18 1.12 -2.98 8.81
CA THR A 18 2.44 -3.58 8.60
C THR A 18 3.61 -2.74 9.09
N GLY A 19 3.37 -1.60 9.74
CA GLY A 19 4.43 -0.71 10.22
C GLY A 19 5.30 -0.12 9.08
N GLY A 20 4.72 0.09 7.91
CA GLY A 20 5.40 0.63 6.73
C GLY A 20 6.13 -0.43 5.90
N VAL A 21 6.01 -1.71 6.23
CA VAL A 21 6.64 -2.79 5.46
C VAL A 21 5.89 -3.01 4.15
N VAL A 22 6.54 -2.68 3.03
CA VAL A 22 5.96 -2.76 1.68
C VAL A 22 6.03 -4.17 1.08
N GLY A 23 7.08 -4.95 1.40
CA GLY A 23 7.32 -6.26 0.80
C GLY A 23 7.73 -7.33 1.83
N GLY A 24 7.78 -8.58 1.38
CA GLY A 24 7.94 -9.75 2.25
C GLY A 24 6.59 -10.46 2.47
N ALA A 25 6.62 -11.63 3.10
CA ALA A 25 5.43 -12.48 3.31
C ALA A 25 4.32 -11.77 4.11
N ASN A 26 4.70 -10.89 5.04
CA ASN A 26 3.78 -10.09 5.86
C ASN A 26 3.77 -8.61 5.45
N GLY A 27 4.31 -8.27 4.27
CA GLY A 27 4.33 -6.91 3.77
C GLY A 27 2.99 -6.50 3.16
N ALA A 28 2.77 -5.19 3.02
CA ALA A 28 1.51 -4.64 2.52
C ALA A 28 1.13 -5.17 1.14
N ALA A 29 2.11 -5.45 0.27
CA ALA A 29 1.85 -6.02 -1.06
C ALA A 29 1.26 -7.44 -0.97
N ALA A 30 1.78 -8.27 -0.05
CA ALA A 30 1.29 -9.63 0.15
C ALA A 30 -0.13 -9.63 0.73
N LEU A 31 -0.40 -8.75 1.71
CA LEU A 31 -1.74 -8.61 2.30
C LEU A 31 -2.77 -8.06 1.29
N LEU A 32 -2.34 -7.18 0.39
CA LEU A 32 -3.18 -6.67 -0.71
C LEU A 32 -3.30 -7.66 -1.87
N GLY A 33 -2.59 -8.80 -1.86
CA GLY A 33 -2.61 -9.79 -2.94
C GLY A 33 -2.06 -9.27 -4.27
N VAL A 34 -1.14 -8.30 -4.23
CA VAL A 34 -0.56 -7.70 -5.43
C VAL A 34 0.97 -7.82 -5.45
N PRO A 35 1.60 -7.85 -6.64
CA PRO A 35 3.05 -7.76 -6.73
C PRO A 35 3.56 -6.49 -6.06
N ARG A 36 4.73 -6.59 -5.41
CA ARG A 36 5.39 -5.44 -4.77
C ARG A 36 5.54 -4.23 -5.70
N GLN A 37 5.90 -4.45 -6.97
CA GLN A 37 6.05 -3.38 -7.95
C GLN A 37 4.71 -2.67 -8.24
N THR A 38 3.61 -3.42 -8.26
CA THR A 38 2.25 -2.85 -8.43
C THR A 38 1.89 -1.96 -7.25
N LEU A 39 2.16 -2.41 -6.02
CA LEU A 39 1.93 -1.58 -4.84
C LEU A 39 2.79 -0.31 -4.88
N GLN A 40 4.08 -0.41 -5.23
CA GLN A 40 4.96 0.75 -5.36
C GLN A 40 4.46 1.74 -6.42
N TYR A 41 3.96 1.26 -7.57
CA TYR A 41 3.34 2.11 -8.58
C TYR A 41 2.10 2.84 -8.04
N ARG A 42 1.20 2.12 -7.36
CA ARG A 42 -0.01 2.70 -6.76
C ARG A 42 0.33 3.73 -5.67
N MET A 43 1.34 3.44 -4.84
CA MET A 43 1.84 4.38 -3.83
C MET A 43 2.32 5.67 -4.49
N ARG A 44 3.14 5.60 -5.55
CA ARG A 44 3.56 6.78 -6.31
C ARG A 44 2.38 7.53 -6.94
N LYS A 45 1.43 6.80 -7.55
CA LYS A 45 0.22 7.36 -8.18
C LYS A 45 -0.67 8.12 -7.18
N TYR A 46 -0.67 7.70 -5.92
CA TYR A 46 -1.50 8.27 -4.85
C TYR A 46 -0.71 9.14 -3.86
N GLY A 47 0.57 9.40 -4.12
CA GLY A 47 1.42 10.23 -3.25
C GLY A 47 1.62 9.62 -1.86
N ILE A 48 1.60 8.30 -1.74
CA ILE A 48 1.79 7.58 -0.49
C ILE A 48 3.28 7.30 -0.32
N SER A 49 3.85 7.80 0.77
CA SER A 49 5.21 7.49 1.21
C SER A 49 5.17 6.84 2.58
N VAL A 50 5.96 5.79 2.76
CA VAL A 50 6.26 5.24 4.07
C VAL A 50 7.54 5.92 4.57
N ASN A 51 7.41 6.75 5.61
CA ASN A 51 8.60 7.16 6.36
C ASN A 51 9.00 5.98 7.25
N LYS A 52 10.29 5.64 7.19
CA LYS A 52 10.92 4.76 8.15
C LYS A 52 11.23 5.52 9.43
#